data_AF-A0A3M2CK28-F1
#
_entry.id   AF-A0A3M2CK28-F1
#
_cell.length_a   1.000
_cell.length_b   1.000
_cell.length_c   1.000
_cell.angle_alpha   90.00
_cell.angle_beta   90.00
_cell.angle_gamma   90.00
#
_symmetry.space_group_name_H-M   'P 1'
#
loop_
_entity.id
_entity.type
_entity.pdbx_description
1 polymer ?
#
loop_
_entity_poly.entity_id
_entity_poly.type
_entity_poly.pdbx_seq_one_letter_code
_entity_poly.pdbx_strand_id
1 'polypeptide(L)'
;MMRRRERDGLALKGTGPMPMRKVEILRAACCIAGVDGEVCDQEHPLLVRLAREAGVGAASLSAMIERAREDRSFFEKQFDVFKTDPDETMKILFRVAVADGVLTQAERVVLGHFAQKLGQPEERFEALLAAAERHARPQ
;
A
#
# COMPACT_ATOMS: atom_id res chain seq x y z
N MET A 1 -21.59 39.05 -32.57
CA MET A 1 -21.36 37.63 -32.90
C MET A 1 -19.98 37.23 -32.40
N MET A 2 -19.89 36.13 -31.65
CA MET A 2 -18.71 35.27 -31.39
C MET A 2 -17.52 35.90 -30.62
N ARG A 3 -17.40 35.74 -29.29
CA ARG A 3 -16.83 34.60 -28.50
C ARG A 3 -15.44 34.11 -28.96
N ARG A 4 -14.43 34.25 -28.08
CA ARG A 4 -13.58 33.17 -27.50
C ARG A 4 -12.33 33.79 -26.83
N ARG A 5 -12.38 33.99 -25.51
CA ARG A 5 -11.88 33.09 -24.45
C ARG A 5 -10.41 33.32 -24.11
N GLU A 6 -10.22 34.09 -23.05
CA GLU A 6 -9.12 33.95 -22.08
C GLU A 6 -8.75 32.48 -21.89
N ARG A 7 -7.46 32.17 -22.02
CA ARG A 7 -6.87 30.93 -21.53
C ARG A 7 -5.94 31.26 -20.38
N ASP A 8 -6.56 31.74 -19.30
CA ASP A 8 -6.12 31.44 -17.96
C ASP A 8 -6.65 30.05 -17.60
N GLY A 9 -5.81 29.19 -17.03
CA GLY A 9 -6.20 27.84 -16.67
C GLY A 9 -5.02 26.89 -16.63
N LEU A 10 -4.30 26.96 -15.52
CA LEU A 10 -3.48 25.88 -14.98
C LEU A 10 -4.06 24.50 -15.34
N ALA A 11 -3.32 23.75 -16.15
CA ALA A 11 -3.41 22.30 -16.15
C ALA A 11 -2.05 21.79 -15.69
N LEU A 12 -1.87 21.76 -14.36
CA LEU A 12 -0.89 20.92 -13.71
C LEU A 12 -1.10 19.50 -14.26
N LYS A 13 -0.24 19.09 -15.19
CA LYS A 13 -0.15 17.69 -15.61
C LYS A 13 0.07 16.89 -14.34
N GLY A 14 -0.89 16.01 -14.04
CA GLY A 14 -0.97 15.24 -12.81
C GLY A 14 0.41 14.73 -12.41
N THR A 15 0.84 15.17 -11.24
CA THR A 15 1.90 14.56 -10.46
C THR A 15 1.50 13.11 -10.21
N GLY A 16 1.88 12.21 -11.11
CA GLY A 16 1.86 10.78 -10.83
C GLY A 16 2.66 10.54 -9.53
N PRO A 17 2.27 9.58 -8.68
CA PRO A 17 2.95 9.34 -7.42
C PRO A 17 4.44 9.13 -7.68
N MET A 18 5.25 10.02 -7.09
CA MET A 18 6.71 10.00 -7.17
C MET A 18 7.22 8.59 -6.82
N PRO A 19 8.24 8.06 -7.52
CA PRO A 19 8.72 6.68 -7.34
C PRO A 19 9.04 6.34 -5.87
N MET A 20 9.50 7.31 -5.08
CA MET A 20 9.74 7.14 -3.64
C MET A 20 8.48 6.68 -2.87
N ARG A 21 7.31 7.25 -3.16
CA ARG A 21 6.04 6.89 -2.52
C ARG A 21 5.65 5.45 -2.82
N LYS A 22 5.87 5.00 -4.05
CA LYS A 22 5.55 3.62 -4.46
C LYS A 22 6.49 2.59 -3.82
N VAL A 23 7.77 2.96 -3.64
CA VAL A 23 8.74 2.12 -2.93
C VAL A 23 8.33 1.95 -1.46
N GLU A 24 7.81 2.99 -0.83
CA GLU A 24 7.36 2.89 0.56
C GLU A 24 6.08 2.04 0.68
N ILE A 25 5.12 2.22 -0.24
CA ILE A 25 3.93 1.34 -0.34
C ILE A 25 4.36 -0.11 -0.51
N LEU A 26 5.36 -0.37 -1.36
CA LEU A 26 5.92 -1.71 -1.53
C LEU A 26 6.53 -2.25 -0.24
N ARG A 27 7.31 -1.45 0.49
CA ARG A 27 7.89 -1.86 1.78
C ARG A 27 6.84 -2.18 2.82
N ALA A 28 5.79 -1.35 2.90
CA ALA A 28 4.64 -1.59 3.77
C ALA A 28 3.93 -2.90 3.39
N ALA A 29 3.70 -3.13 2.11
CA ALA A 29 3.12 -4.37 1.59
C ALA A 29 3.96 -5.60 1.92
N CYS A 30 5.28 -5.55 1.73
CA CYS A 30 6.18 -6.64 2.10
C CYS A 30 6.16 -6.93 3.61
N CYS A 31 5.98 -5.90 4.45
CA CYS A 31 5.88 -6.10 5.89
C CYS A 31 4.59 -6.79 6.33
N ILE A 32 3.49 -6.48 5.67
CA ILE A 32 2.20 -7.13 5.94
C ILE A 32 2.27 -8.58 5.52
N ALA A 33 2.65 -8.82 4.26
CA ALA A 33 2.76 -10.17 3.69
C ALA A 33 3.86 -11.03 4.34
N GLY A 34 4.80 -10.42 5.06
CA GLY A 34 5.88 -11.12 5.76
C GLY A 34 5.68 -11.23 7.27
N VAL A 35 4.54 -10.79 7.81
CA VAL A 35 4.36 -10.64 9.27
C VAL A 35 4.38 -11.99 9.98
N ASP A 36 3.82 -13.02 9.37
CA ASP A 36 3.79 -14.41 9.83
C ASP A 36 5.10 -15.16 9.54
N GLY A 37 6.01 -14.53 8.79
CA GLY A 37 7.31 -15.05 8.45
C GLY A 37 7.37 -15.74 7.10
N GLU A 38 6.30 -15.79 6.30
CA GLU A 38 6.31 -16.35 4.94
C GLU A 38 5.43 -15.52 4.00
N VAL A 39 5.93 -15.21 2.80
CA VAL A 39 5.08 -14.62 1.74
C VAL A 39 4.52 -15.76 0.92
N CYS A 40 3.20 -15.85 0.78
CA CYS A 40 2.56 -16.93 0.04
C CYS A 40 2.53 -16.69 -1.49
N ASP A 41 2.18 -17.74 -2.24
CA ASP A 41 2.08 -17.72 -3.71
C ASP A 41 0.99 -16.75 -4.22
N GLN A 42 0.01 -16.40 -3.39
CA GLN A 42 -1.06 -15.46 -3.71
C GLN A 42 -0.63 -13.99 -3.53
N GLU A 43 0.25 -13.71 -2.58
CA GLU A 43 0.75 -12.36 -2.29
C GLU A 43 1.91 -11.97 -3.19
N HIS A 44 2.78 -12.93 -3.49
CA HIS A 44 4.00 -12.69 -4.27
C HIS A 44 3.73 -12.00 -5.63
N PRO A 45 2.71 -12.38 -6.43
CA PRO A 45 2.36 -11.68 -7.67
C PRO A 45 1.97 -10.21 -7.46
N LEU A 46 1.30 -9.88 -6.35
CA LEU A 46 0.94 -8.50 -6.01
C LEU A 46 2.18 -7.69 -5.63
N LEU A 47 3.09 -8.27 -4.85
CA LEU A 47 4.36 -7.62 -4.50
C LEU A 47 5.23 -7.39 -5.74
N VAL A 48 5.30 -8.35 -6.66
CA VAL A 48 6.00 -8.20 -7.95
C VAL A 48 5.40 -7.07 -8.78
N ARG A 49 4.07 -6.96 -8.82
CA ARG A 49 3.39 -5.86 -9.52
C ARG A 49 3.73 -4.52 -8.88
N LEU A 50 3.63 -4.40 -7.56
CA LEU A 50 3.98 -3.17 -6.83
C LEU A 50 5.44 -2.79 -7.04
N ALA A 51 6.35 -3.76 -7.06
CA ALA A 51 7.76 -3.56 -7.35
C ALA A 51 7.98 -2.99 -8.74
N ARG A 52 7.31 -3.53 -9.76
CA ARG A 52 7.36 -2.99 -11.13
C ARG A 52 6.83 -1.56 -11.19
N GLU A 53 5.71 -1.28 -10.54
CA GLU A 53 5.12 0.06 -10.50
C GLU A 53 6.03 1.07 -9.79
N ALA A 54 6.80 0.62 -8.80
CA ALA A 54 7.79 1.39 -8.04
C ALA A 54 9.17 1.50 -8.72
N GLY A 55 9.42 0.77 -9.81
CA GLY A 55 10.73 0.71 -10.47
C GLY A 55 11.77 -0.12 -9.70
N VAL A 56 11.34 -1.04 -8.85
CA VAL A 56 12.18 -1.92 -8.03
C VAL A 56 12.43 -3.24 -8.77
N GLY A 57 13.70 -3.62 -8.89
CA GLY A 57 14.11 -4.88 -9.52
C GLY A 57 13.84 -6.10 -8.63
N ALA A 58 13.83 -7.29 -9.24
CA ALA A 58 13.53 -8.55 -8.53
C ALA A 58 14.47 -8.80 -7.34
N ALA A 59 15.78 -8.59 -7.50
CA ALA A 59 16.75 -8.76 -6.42
C ALA A 59 16.48 -7.81 -5.24
N SER A 60 16.11 -6.57 -5.52
CA SER A 60 15.74 -5.59 -4.49
C SER A 60 14.42 -5.96 -3.81
N LEU A 61 13.45 -6.49 -4.55
CA LEU A 61 12.21 -7.01 -3.97
C LEU A 61 12.48 -8.16 -3.01
N SER A 62 13.27 -9.16 -3.42
CA SER A 62 13.65 -10.28 -2.56
C SER A 62 14.33 -9.81 -1.27
N ALA A 63 15.28 -8.87 -1.37
CA ALA A 63 15.93 -8.29 -0.19
C ALA A 63 14.95 -7.51 0.72
N MET A 64 13.92 -6.86 0.15
CA MET A 64 12.88 -6.20 0.96
C MET A 64 11.99 -7.20 1.68
N ILE A 65 11.63 -8.30 1.01
CA ILE A 65 10.82 -9.38 1.62
C ILE A 65 11.60 -10.05 2.74
N GLU A 66 12.85 -10.45 2.49
CA GLU A 66 13.72 -11.08 3.49
C GLU A 66 13.87 -10.18 4.73
N ARG A 67 14.16 -8.90 4.51
CA ARG A 67 14.29 -7.94 5.58
C ARG A 67 12.99 -7.68 6.34
N ALA A 68 11.84 -7.73 5.67
CA ALA A 68 10.54 -7.62 6.32
C ALA A 68 10.23 -8.82 7.23
N ARG A 69 10.72 -10.02 6.89
CA ARG A 69 10.61 -11.22 7.73
C ARG A 69 11.48 -11.14 8.97
N GLU A 70 12.70 -10.63 8.82
CA GLU A 70 13.68 -10.55 9.91
C GLU A 70 13.45 -9.35 10.85
N ASP A 71 13.05 -8.20 10.31
CA ASP A 71 12.91 -6.95 11.03
C ASP A 71 11.51 -6.37 10.82
N ARG A 72 10.58 -6.75 11.72
CA ARG A 72 9.23 -6.20 11.77
C ARG A 72 9.20 -4.69 12.05
N SER A 73 10.30 -4.06 12.46
CA SER A 73 10.39 -2.60 12.66
C SER A 73 11.01 -1.88 11.45
N PHE A 74 11.43 -2.61 10.41
CA PHE A 74 12.06 -2.07 9.21
C PHE A 74 11.26 -0.94 8.57
N PHE A 75 9.93 -1.04 8.66
CA PHE A 75 9.04 -0.04 8.10
C PHE A 75 9.01 1.24 8.95
N GLU A 76 9.28 1.23 10.26
CA GLU A 76 8.90 2.34 11.13
C GLU A 76 9.49 3.72 10.76
N LYS A 77 10.69 3.74 10.17
CA LYS A 77 11.50 4.94 9.91
C LYS A 77 11.20 5.66 8.59
N GLN A 78 10.35 5.12 7.71
CA GLN A 78 10.21 5.61 6.34
C GLN A 78 8.80 6.11 5.99
N PHE A 79 7.94 6.38 6.97
CA PHE A 79 6.50 6.60 6.72
C PHE A 79 6.06 8.07 6.67
N ASP A 80 6.98 9.03 6.75
CA ASP A 80 6.61 10.46 6.72
C ASP A 80 6.02 10.92 5.37
N VAL A 81 6.25 10.17 4.29
CA VAL A 81 5.87 10.54 2.91
C VAL A 81 4.44 10.13 2.55
N PHE A 82 3.74 9.33 3.36
CA PHE A 82 2.44 8.77 2.99
C PHE A 82 1.22 9.69 3.18
N LYS A 83 1.39 10.89 3.76
CA LYS A 83 0.25 11.77 4.11
C LYS A 83 -0.51 12.35 2.91
N THR A 84 -0.04 12.15 1.68
CA THR A 84 -0.66 12.77 0.49
C THR A 84 -1.96 12.09 0.04
N ASP A 85 -2.08 10.75 0.08
CA ASP A 85 -3.38 10.05 -0.04
C ASP A 85 -3.41 8.79 0.84
N PRO A 86 -3.92 8.91 2.08
CA PRO A 86 -3.97 7.81 3.04
C PRO A 86 -4.95 6.70 2.61
N ASP A 87 -6.09 7.08 2.05
CA ASP A 87 -7.14 6.14 1.62
C ASP A 87 -6.66 5.18 0.52
N GLU A 88 -5.98 5.69 -0.50
CA GLU A 88 -5.51 4.86 -1.62
C GLU A 88 -4.36 3.94 -1.18
N THR A 89 -3.48 4.46 -0.32
CA THR A 89 -2.43 3.67 0.32
C THR A 89 -3.04 2.51 1.10
N MET A 90 -3.99 2.78 1.99
CA MET A 90 -4.63 1.74 2.80
C MET A 90 -5.31 0.69 1.93
N LYS A 91 -6.02 1.08 0.86
CA LYS A 91 -6.63 0.10 -0.07
C LYS A 91 -5.61 -0.84 -0.69
N ILE A 92 -4.42 -0.34 -1.06
CA ILE A 92 -3.35 -1.18 -1.61
C ILE A 92 -2.84 -2.15 -0.54
N LEU A 93 -2.61 -1.67 0.68
CA LEU A 93 -2.16 -2.50 1.80
C LEU A 93 -3.17 -3.60 2.15
N PHE A 94 -4.45 -3.25 2.24
CA PHE A 94 -5.52 -4.21 2.46
C PHE A 94 -5.58 -5.27 1.36
N ARG A 95 -5.41 -4.90 0.08
CA ARG A 95 -5.42 -5.86 -1.03
C ARG A 95 -4.31 -6.91 -0.93
N VAL A 96 -3.16 -6.53 -0.38
CA VAL A 96 -2.06 -7.47 -0.16
C VAL A 96 -2.41 -8.39 1.01
N ALA A 97 -2.86 -7.81 2.13
CA ALA A 97 -3.22 -8.53 3.36
C ALA A 97 -4.41 -9.50 3.24
N VAL A 98 -5.20 -9.41 2.17
CA VAL A 98 -6.34 -10.30 1.93
C VAL A 98 -6.16 -11.14 0.67
N ALA A 99 -4.96 -11.14 0.09
CA ALA A 99 -4.68 -11.81 -1.17
C ALA A 99 -4.83 -13.34 -1.08
N ASP A 100 -4.54 -13.89 0.10
CA ASP A 100 -4.72 -15.29 0.46
C ASP A 100 -6.15 -15.63 0.94
N GLY A 101 -7.01 -14.61 1.07
CA GLY A 101 -8.40 -14.72 1.53
C GLY A 101 -8.59 -14.70 3.05
N VAL A 102 -7.51 -14.59 3.84
CA VAL A 102 -7.58 -14.65 5.31
C VAL A 102 -6.75 -13.52 5.92
N LEU A 103 -7.43 -12.51 6.48
CA LEU A 103 -6.74 -11.50 7.27
C LEU A 103 -6.48 -12.00 8.69
N THR A 104 -5.23 -12.22 9.04
CA THR A 104 -4.82 -12.63 10.38
C THR A 104 -4.83 -11.47 11.37
N GLN A 105 -4.88 -11.79 12.67
CA GLN A 105 -4.80 -10.79 13.73
C GLN A 105 -3.49 -10.00 13.69
N ALA A 106 -2.38 -10.64 13.28
CA ALA A 106 -1.08 -10.00 13.16
C ALA A 106 -1.06 -8.94 12.06
N GLU A 107 -1.61 -9.27 10.89
CA GLU A 107 -1.73 -8.32 9.76
C GLU A 107 -2.68 -7.17 10.10
N ARG A 108 -3.79 -7.45 10.80
CA ARG A 108 -4.72 -6.41 11.26
C ARG A 108 -4.05 -5.41 12.20
N VAL A 109 -3.19 -5.88 13.11
CA VAL A 109 -2.41 -5.01 14.00
C VAL A 109 -1.45 -4.13 13.19
N VAL A 110 -0.72 -4.71 12.24
CA VAL A 110 0.20 -3.96 11.37
C VAL A 110 -0.54 -2.93 10.51
N LEU A 111 -1.67 -3.30 9.91
CA LEU A 111 -2.56 -2.41 9.16
C LEU A 111 -3.11 -1.28 10.05
N GLY A 112 -3.46 -1.57 11.30
CA GLY A 112 -3.87 -0.57 12.28
C GLY A 112 -2.78 0.44 12.59
N HIS A 113 -1.53 -0.01 12.75
CA HIS A 113 -0.37 0.89 12.89
C HIS A 113 -0.18 1.78 11.65
N PHE A 114 -0.39 1.24 10.45
CA PHE A 114 -0.37 2.06 9.23
C PHE A 114 -1.48 3.10 9.20
N ALA A 115 -2.72 2.72 9.53
CA ALA A 115 -3.84 3.66 9.60
C ALA A 115 -3.58 4.81 10.58
N GLN A 116 -3.03 4.51 11.76
CA GLN A 116 -2.64 5.53 12.74
C GLN A 116 -1.56 6.46 12.20
N LYS A 117 -0.51 5.94 11.57
CA LYS A 117 0.57 6.76 10.97
C LYS A 117 0.07 7.65 9.83
N LEU A 118 -0.92 7.17 9.09
CA LEU A 118 -1.60 7.91 8.03
C LEU A 118 -2.57 8.98 8.55
N GLY A 119 -2.79 9.05 9.86
CA GLY A 119 -3.78 9.93 10.47
C GLY A 119 -5.21 9.55 10.11
N GLN A 120 -5.44 8.29 9.74
CA GLN A 120 -6.74 7.81 9.30
C GLN A 120 -7.62 7.48 10.53
N PRO A 121 -8.86 7.98 10.58
CA PRO A 121 -9.79 7.65 11.66
C PRO A 121 -10.06 6.14 11.72
N GLU A 122 -10.24 5.61 12.93
CA GLU A 122 -10.55 4.19 13.17
C GLU A 122 -11.83 3.75 12.44
N GLU A 123 -12.86 4.58 12.42
CA GLU A 123 -14.11 4.33 11.68
C GLU A 123 -13.85 4.13 10.17
N ARG A 124 -12.94 4.92 9.60
CA ARG A 124 -12.57 4.81 8.19
C ARG A 124 -11.74 3.56 7.93
N PHE A 125 -10.84 3.22 8.86
CA PHE A 125 -10.08 1.99 8.83
C PHE A 125 -10.99 0.76 8.80
N GLU A 126 -11.92 0.67 9.74
CA GLU A 126 -12.89 -0.44 9.83
C GLU A 126 -13.78 -0.52 8.57
N ALA A 127 -14.20 0.62 8.02
CA ALA A 127 -14.96 0.66 6.77
C ALA A 127 -14.17 0.12 5.57
N LEU A 128 -12.88 0.45 5.45
CA LEU A 128 -12.00 -0.07 4.39
C LEU A 128 -11.70 -1.55 4.58
N LEU A 129 -11.49 -1.98 5.83
CA LEU A 129 -11.27 -3.37 6.18
C LEU A 129 -12.48 -4.23 5.77
N ALA A 130 -13.69 -3.84 6.18
CA ALA A 130 -14.92 -4.53 5.80
C ALA A 130 -15.13 -4.55 4.27
N ALA A 131 -14.67 -3.52 3.56
CA ALA A 131 -14.73 -3.49 2.10
C ALA A 131 -13.73 -4.45 1.44
N ALA A 132 -12.54 -4.60 2.01
CA ALA A 132 -11.50 -5.51 1.55
C ALA A 132 -11.90 -6.98 1.79
N GLU A 133 -12.38 -7.32 2.99
CA GLU A 133 -12.84 -8.68 3.32
C GLU A 133 -14.01 -9.14 2.42
N ARG A 134 -14.91 -8.22 2.05
CA ARG A 134 -15.99 -8.51 1.09
C ARG A 134 -15.50 -8.82 -0.32
N HIS A 135 -14.39 -8.22 -0.74
CA HIS A 135 -13.78 -8.50 -2.05
C HIS A 135 -12.88 -9.74 -2.02
N ALA A 136 -12.40 -10.13 -0.84
CA ALA A 136 -11.51 -11.28 -0.66
C ALA A 136 -12.26 -12.62 -0.65
N ARG A 137 -13.55 -12.64 -0.28
CA ARG A 137 -14.38 -13.84 -0.42
C ARG A 137 -14.68 -14.08 -1.90
N PRO A 138 -14.18 -15.18 -2.50
CA PRO A 138 -14.70 -15.60 -3.79
C PRO A 138 -16.18 -15.98 -3.59
N GLN A 139 -17.03 -15.59 -4.53
CA GLN A 139 -18.32 -16.25 -4.72
C GLN A 139 -18.10 -17.69 -5.18
#